data_AF-A0A6M1KT67-F1
#
_entry.id   AF-A0A6M1KT67-F1
#
_cell.length_a   1.000
_cell.length_b   1.000
_cell.length_c   1.000
_cell.angle_alpha   90.00
_cell.angle_beta   90.00
_cell.angle_gamma   90.00
#
_symmetry.space_group_name_H-M   'P 1'
#
loop_
_entity.id
_entity.type
_entity.pdbx_description
1 polymer ?
#
loop_
_entity_poly.entity_id
_entity_poly.type
_entity_poly.pdbx_seq_one_letter_code
_entity_poly.pdbx_strand_id
1 'polypeptide(L)'
;MRYRPILPAAAGALAAAHVLGILTGVPLLRQAEVAALLLLAAYALTARSPDLPWALPVALTVLVVDAWITMPAEPADREWQVLRPGAVDPTLGFVTGLRLSWAALFLVLILLLTGRWRDARPGRFALAGAVLAATLVVGYAAVRLVEIHFAVRATQSPGPGDTGPSGVATVGAMLAPLALAVGAVVLAALLAGRRHRIAAGGAVLLVLVAVTHLDAALASLSLPSAAGPGVLLTAAFRANASLPASGPAVFAAVELAAYLLLVVGLLGRHSKRAEPVG
;
A
#
# COMPACT_ATOMS: atom_id res chain seq x y z
N MET A 1 29.84 4.84 12.29
CA MET A 1 28.95 5.93 11.84
C MET A 1 27.92 6.25 12.91
N ARG A 2 28.13 7.34 13.67
CA ARG A 2 27.38 7.70 14.89
C ARG A 2 25.91 8.12 14.64
N TYR A 3 25.53 8.39 13.38
CA TYR A 3 24.21 8.92 13.01
C TYR A 3 23.23 7.88 12.45
N ARG A 4 23.64 6.61 12.33
CA ARG A 4 22.79 5.52 11.82
C ARG A 4 21.42 5.38 12.52
N PRO A 5 21.27 5.52 13.85
CA PRO A 5 19.96 5.42 14.49
C PRO A 5 19.10 6.68 14.36
N ILE A 6 19.70 7.83 14.00
CA ILE A 6 18.97 9.10 13.89
C ILE A 6 18.13 9.14 12.61
N LEU A 7 18.62 8.55 11.52
CA LEU A 7 17.91 8.51 10.23
C LEU A 7 16.51 7.89 10.31
N PRO A 8 16.30 6.67 10.84
CA PRO A 8 14.95 6.09 10.94
C PRO A 8 14.06 6.84 11.95
N ALA A 9 14.63 7.43 13.00
CA ALA A 9 13.87 8.24 13.95
C ALA A 9 13.36 9.54 13.31
N ALA A 10 14.22 10.23 12.55
CA ALA A 10 13.86 11.43 11.80
C ALA A 10 12.85 11.10 10.69
N ALA A 11 13.00 9.96 10.00
CA ALA A 11 12.00 9.49 9.04
C ALA A 11 10.63 9.25 9.71
N GLY A 12 10.61 8.65 10.90
CA GLY A 12 9.39 8.48 11.69
C GLY A 12 8.73 9.81 12.09
N ALA A 13 9.54 10.79 12.51
CA ALA A 13 9.04 12.13 12.83
C ALA A 13 8.43 12.84 11.61
N LEU A 14 9.08 12.74 10.45
CA LEU A 14 8.56 13.30 9.20
C LEU A 14 7.29 12.58 8.71
N ALA A 15 7.22 11.26 8.87
CA ALA A 15 6.00 10.51 8.58
C ALA A 15 4.83 10.98 9.47
N ALA A 16 5.07 11.20 10.77
CA ALA A 16 4.06 11.77 11.66
C ALA A 16 3.66 13.20 11.27
N ALA A 17 4.63 14.02 10.86
CA ALA A 17 4.38 15.37 10.37
C ALA A 17 3.52 15.36 9.08
N HIS A 18 3.79 14.43 8.16
CA HIS A 18 2.98 14.23 6.96
C HIS A 18 1.53 13.85 7.29
N VAL A 19 1.34 12.88 8.18
CA VAL A 19 0.01 12.45 8.65
C VAL A 19 -0.74 13.63 9.29
N LEU A 20 -0.07 14.42 10.13
CA LEU A 20 -0.64 15.63 10.71
C LEU A 20 -1.00 16.67 9.64
N GLY A 21 -0.16 16.80 8.61
CA GLY A 21 -0.41 17.62 7.43
C GLY A 21 -1.69 17.22 6.70
N ILE A 22 -1.93 15.92 6.52
CA ILE A 22 -3.18 15.42 5.93
C ILE A 22 -4.37 15.74 6.84
N LEU A 23 -4.27 15.45 8.14
CA LEU A 23 -5.34 15.72 9.12
C LEU A 23 -5.76 17.18 9.17
N THR A 24 -4.78 18.08 9.07
CA THR A 24 -4.97 19.54 9.20
C THR A 24 -5.16 20.26 7.86
N GLY A 25 -4.94 19.57 6.73
CA GLY A 25 -5.01 20.15 5.39
C GLY A 25 -3.84 21.09 5.03
N VAL A 26 -2.73 21.05 5.77
CA VAL A 26 -1.56 21.92 5.54
C VAL A 26 -0.67 21.33 4.42
N PRO A 27 -0.52 22.01 3.27
CA PRO A 27 0.17 21.45 2.10
C PRO A 27 1.70 21.32 2.29
N LEU A 28 2.33 22.22 3.06
CA LEU A 28 3.78 22.20 3.32
C LEU A 28 4.25 20.91 4.01
N LEU A 29 3.39 20.34 4.86
CA LEU A 29 3.67 19.09 5.56
C LEU A 29 3.59 17.86 4.63
N ARG A 30 3.06 18.00 3.41
CA ARG A 30 3.01 16.89 2.45
C ARG A 30 4.42 16.50 1.96
N GLN A 31 5.36 17.44 1.87
CA GLN A 31 6.75 17.15 1.47
C GLN A 31 7.48 16.25 2.49
N ALA A 32 6.94 16.14 3.71
CA ALA A 32 7.50 15.31 4.75
C ALA A 32 7.45 13.80 4.42
N GLU A 33 6.54 13.34 3.55
CA GLU A 33 6.54 11.96 3.05
C GLU A 33 7.77 11.67 2.19
N VAL A 34 7.99 12.50 1.16
CA VAL A 34 9.17 12.39 0.28
C VAL A 34 10.45 12.44 1.10
N ALA A 35 10.54 13.38 2.05
CA ALA A 35 11.68 13.49 2.93
C ALA A 35 11.83 12.26 3.87
N ALA A 36 10.75 11.69 4.39
CA ALA A 36 10.78 10.48 5.20
C ALA A 36 11.32 9.28 4.38
N LEU A 37 10.84 9.11 3.15
CA LEU A 37 11.29 8.05 2.25
C LEU A 37 12.76 8.24 1.83
N LEU A 38 13.20 9.47 1.58
CA LEU A 38 14.61 9.80 1.32
C LEU A 38 15.50 9.46 2.51
N LEU A 39 15.06 9.77 3.75
CA LEU A 39 15.80 9.39 4.95
C LEU A 39 15.86 7.86 5.13
N LEU A 40 14.80 7.13 4.79
CA LEU A 40 14.83 5.67 4.78
C LEU A 40 15.79 5.12 3.72
N ALA A 41 15.83 5.73 2.52
CA ALA A 41 16.76 5.35 1.47
C ALA A 41 18.22 5.60 1.91
N ALA A 42 18.49 6.76 2.52
CA ALA A 42 19.79 7.08 3.11
C ALA A 42 20.16 6.10 4.23
N TYR A 43 19.20 5.71 5.07
CA TYR A 43 19.41 4.68 6.09
C TYR A 43 19.76 3.32 5.46
N ALA A 44 19.05 2.91 4.40
CA ALA A 44 19.35 1.66 3.69
C ALA A 44 20.74 1.68 3.04
N LEU A 45 21.14 2.80 2.43
CA LEU A 45 22.45 3.00 1.81
C LEU A 45 23.59 3.00 2.82
N THR A 46 23.36 3.52 4.02
CA THR A 46 24.38 3.59 5.08
C THR A 46 24.42 2.32 5.92
N ALA A 47 23.32 1.60 6.11
CA ALA A 47 23.25 0.40 6.93
C ALA A 47 23.59 -0.89 6.16
N ARG A 48 23.35 -0.93 4.84
CA ARG A 48 23.56 -2.05 3.87
C ARG A 48 23.52 -3.46 4.49
N SER A 49 22.46 -4.21 4.20
CA SER A 49 22.46 -5.65 4.47
C SER A 49 23.33 -6.39 3.44
N PRO A 50 24.17 -7.36 3.86
CA PRO A 50 24.94 -8.19 2.93
C PRO A 50 24.06 -9.03 2.01
N ASP A 51 22.83 -9.36 2.44
CA ASP A 51 21.89 -10.16 1.65
C ASP A 51 21.16 -9.32 0.60
N LEU A 52 20.98 -8.02 0.83
CA LEU A 52 20.14 -7.11 0.04
C LEU A 52 20.81 -5.72 -0.09
N PRO A 53 22.04 -5.63 -0.64
CA PRO A 53 22.82 -4.39 -0.57
C PRO A 53 22.22 -3.25 -1.39
N TRP A 54 21.55 -3.58 -2.50
CA TRP A 54 20.99 -2.61 -3.44
C TRP A 54 19.48 -2.69 -3.61
N ALA A 55 18.89 -3.85 -3.32
CA ALA A 55 17.46 -4.07 -3.47
C ALA A 55 16.62 -3.05 -2.69
N LEU A 56 16.95 -2.84 -1.41
CA LEU A 56 16.18 -1.96 -0.55
C LEU A 56 16.33 -0.47 -0.94
N PRO A 57 17.53 0.07 -1.18
CA PRO A 57 17.69 1.42 -1.73
C PRO A 57 16.93 1.63 -3.05
N VAL A 58 17.04 0.71 -4.00
CA VAL A 58 16.37 0.82 -5.32
C VAL A 58 14.85 0.86 -5.16
N ALA A 59 14.30 -0.04 -4.34
CA ALA A 59 12.87 -0.05 -4.08
C ALA A 59 12.37 1.23 -3.39
N LEU A 60 13.15 1.77 -2.44
CA LEU A 60 12.82 3.03 -1.79
C LEU A 60 12.88 4.22 -2.75
N THR A 61 13.82 4.22 -3.70
CA THR A 61 13.86 5.25 -4.75
C THR A 61 12.59 5.23 -5.60
N VAL A 62 12.04 4.06 -5.89
CA VAL A 62 10.77 3.95 -6.61
C VAL A 62 9.61 4.53 -5.80
N LEU A 63 9.54 4.27 -4.49
CA LEU A 63 8.55 4.92 -3.61
C LEU A 63 8.72 6.45 -3.57
N VAL A 64 9.97 6.96 -3.54
CA VAL A 64 10.23 8.40 -3.58
C VAL A 64 9.72 9.01 -4.87
N VAL A 65 9.97 8.36 -6.01
CA VAL A 65 9.49 8.82 -7.32
C VAL A 65 7.96 8.81 -7.37
N ASP A 66 7.33 7.75 -6.85
CA ASP A 66 5.87 7.67 -6.78
C ASP A 66 5.27 8.76 -5.89
N ALA A 67 5.78 8.94 -4.68
CA ALA A 67 5.36 9.99 -3.76
C ALA A 67 5.55 11.39 -4.36
N TRP A 68 6.62 11.60 -5.13
CA TRP A 68 6.85 12.85 -5.84
C TRP A 68 5.84 13.09 -6.97
N ILE A 69 5.54 12.06 -7.78
CA ILE A 69 4.60 12.17 -8.91
C ILE A 69 3.16 12.36 -8.42
N THR A 70 2.79 11.70 -7.31
CA THR A 70 1.44 11.77 -6.72
C THR A 70 1.24 13.02 -5.87
N MET A 71 2.31 13.80 -5.63
CA MET A 71 2.24 15.07 -4.92
C MET A 71 1.47 16.11 -5.76
N PRO A 72 0.37 16.70 -5.26
CA PRO A 72 -0.34 17.72 -6.03
C PRO A 72 0.52 18.98 -6.19
N ALA A 73 0.68 19.43 -7.43
CA ALA A 73 1.62 20.49 -7.79
C ALA A 73 1.26 21.88 -7.25
N GLU A 74 -0.01 22.16 -6.95
CA GLU A 74 -0.54 23.40 -6.35
C GLU A 74 -2.05 23.19 -6.07
N PRO A 75 -2.79 24.10 -5.41
CA PRO A 75 -4.23 23.98 -5.28
C PRO A 75 -4.87 24.32 -6.63
N ALA A 76 -4.71 23.43 -7.61
CA ALA A 76 -5.48 23.46 -8.83
C ALA A 76 -6.95 23.35 -8.44
N ASP A 77 -7.70 24.31 -8.96
CA ASP A 77 -9.12 24.54 -8.80
C ASP A 77 -9.94 23.31 -8.43
N ARG A 78 -10.85 23.51 -7.46
CA ARG A 78 -11.89 22.56 -7.00
C ARG A 78 -12.91 22.21 -8.10
N GLU A 79 -12.53 22.23 -9.37
CA GLU A 79 -13.28 21.55 -10.40
C GLU A 79 -12.94 20.07 -10.30
N TRP A 80 -13.66 19.40 -9.40
CA TRP A 80 -13.93 17.98 -9.52
C TRP A 80 -14.28 17.73 -10.98
N GLN A 81 -13.36 17.12 -11.72
CA GLN A 81 -13.61 16.66 -13.07
C GLN A 81 -14.80 15.70 -12.97
N VAL A 82 -15.99 16.23 -13.26
CA VAL A 82 -17.18 15.43 -13.52
C VAL A 82 -16.83 14.65 -14.77
N LEU A 83 -16.35 13.41 -14.56
CA LEU A 83 -16.21 12.42 -15.61
C LEU A 83 -17.58 12.33 -16.30
N ARG A 84 -17.67 12.89 -17.51
CA ARG A 84 -18.80 12.64 -18.39
C ARG A 84 -18.82 11.13 -18.64
N PRO A 85 -19.97 10.45 -18.51
CA PRO A 85 -20.06 9.02 -18.76
C PRO A 85 -19.76 8.75 -20.23
N GLY A 86 -18.51 8.38 -20.50
CA GLY A 86 -18.05 7.77 -21.73
C GLY A 86 -17.89 6.26 -21.52
N ALA A 87 -17.80 5.51 -22.62
CA ALA A 87 -17.65 4.06 -22.60
C ALA A 87 -16.57 3.63 -21.59
N VAL A 88 -16.91 2.71 -20.68
CA VAL A 88 -15.99 2.22 -19.64
C VAL A 88 -14.87 1.43 -20.30
N ASP A 89 -13.72 2.07 -20.47
CA ASP A 89 -12.52 1.44 -21.02
C ASP A 89 -11.93 0.46 -19.98
N PRO A 90 -11.83 -0.85 -20.30
CA PRO A 90 -11.26 -1.84 -19.39
C PRO A 90 -9.80 -1.57 -19.02
N THR A 91 -9.07 -0.83 -19.87
CA THR A 91 -7.69 -0.43 -19.56
C THR A 91 -7.63 0.60 -18.44
N LEU A 92 -8.65 1.47 -18.29
CA LEU A 92 -8.69 2.47 -17.22
C LEU A 92 -8.78 1.82 -15.84
N GLY A 93 -9.59 0.76 -15.70
CA GLY A 93 -9.67 0.02 -14.43
C GLY A 93 -8.30 -0.52 -14.01
N PHE A 94 -7.64 -1.25 -14.90
CA PHE A 94 -6.30 -1.78 -14.66
C PHE A 94 -5.28 -0.67 -14.37
N VAL A 95 -5.25 0.40 -15.16
CA VAL A 95 -4.34 1.53 -14.98
C VAL A 95 -4.56 2.20 -13.64
N THR A 96 -5.79 2.37 -13.18
CA THR A 96 -6.08 2.97 -11.87
C THR A 96 -5.61 2.07 -10.73
N GLY A 97 -5.94 0.78 -10.76
CA GLY A 97 -5.47 -0.19 -9.77
C GLY A 97 -3.94 -0.26 -9.71
N LEU A 98 -3.29 -0.24 -10.88
CA LEU A 98 -1.84 -0.20 -10.99
C LEU A 98 -1.26 1.10 -10.44
N ARG A 99 -1.78 2.26 -10.84
CA ARG A 99 -1.32 3.57 -10.35
C ARG A 99 -1.37 3.70 -8.83
N LEU A 100 -2.37 3.10 -8.18
CA LEU A 100 -2.48 3.12 -6.73
C LEU A 100 -1.47 2.20 -6.03
N SER A 101 -1.04 1.11 -6.67
CA SER A 101 -0.31 0.04 -5.98
C SER A 101 1.08 -0.28 -6.53
N TRP A 102 1.47 0.30 -7.67
CA TRP A 102 2.67 -0.13 -8.41
C TRP A 102 3.95 0.04 -7.61
N ALA A 103 4.11 1.14 -6.85
CA ALA A 103 5.35 1.41 -6.13
C ALA A 103 5.53 0.47 -4.93
N ALA A 104 4.46 0.26 -4.16
CA ALA A 104 4.43 -0.74 -3.09
C ALA A 104 4.60 -2.17 -3.64
N LEU A 105 3.97 -2.48 -4.78
CA LEU A 105 4.10 -3.77 -5.46
C LEU A 105 5.54 -4.00 -5.91
N PHE A 106 6.17 -2.99 -6.49
CA PHE A 106 7.56 -3.03 -6.91
C PHE A 106 8.50 -3.28 -5.73
N LEU A 107 8.29 -2.59 -4.60
CA LEU A 107 9.02 -2.85 -3.36
C LEU A 107 8.90 -4.31 -2.92
N VAL A 108 7.68 -4.84 -2.84
CA VAL A 108 7.44 -6.22 -2.42
C VAL A 108 8.06 -7.21 -3.39
N LEU A 109 7.90 -7.01 -4.70
CA LEU A 109 8.48 -7.86 -5.74
C LEU A 109 10.01 -7.85 -5.69
N ILE A 110 10.65 -6.68 -5.56
CA ILE A 110 12.11 -6.61 -5.41
C ILE A 110 12.55 -7.42 -4.20
N LEU A 111 11.92 -7.25 -3.04
CA LEU A 111 12.32 -7.96 -1.83
C LEU A 111 12.13 -9.47 -1.98
N LEU A 112 11.01 -9.91 -2.57
CA LEU A 112 10.75 -11.32 -2.84
C LEU A 112 11.75 -11.91 -3.85
N LEU A 113 12.11 -11.18 -4.91
CA LEU A 113 12.98 -11.70 -5.98
C LEU A 113 14.46 -11.67 -5.62
N THR A 114 14.89 -10.69 -4.84
CA THR A 114 16.31 -10.50 -4.48
C THR A 114 16.67 -11.13 -3.14
N GLY A 115 15.68 -11.44 -2.30
CA GLY A 115 15.87 -12.11 -1.03
C GLY A 115 16.38 -13.54 -1.18
N ARG A 116 17.39 -13.91 -0.37
CA ARG A 116 17.82 -15.31 -0.24
C ARG A 116 16.88 -16.03 0.73
N TRP A 117 15.88 -16.71 0.19
CA TRP A 117 14.82 -17.38 0.97
C TRP A 117 15.07 -18.86 1.24
N ARG A 118 16.18 -19.43 0.78
CA ARG A 118 16.48 -20.87 0.94
C ARG A 118 16.44 -21.35 2.39
N ASP A 119 16.83 -20.48 3.32
CA ASP A 119 16.84 -20.78 4.76
C ASP A 119 15.57 -20.28 5.49
N ALA A 120 14.68 -19.59 4.77
CA ALA A 120 13.43 -19.08 5.31
C ALA A 120 12.40 -20.20 5.36
N ARG A 121 12.42 -21.01 6.43
CA ARG A 121 11.34 -21.97 6.71
C ARG A 121 10.29 -21.30 7.58
N PRO A 122 9.14 -20.85 7.03
CA PRO A 122 8.07 -20.35 7.85
C PRO A 122 7.63 -21.45 8.82
N GLY A 123 7.48 -21.10 10.10
CA GLY A 123 6.90 -22.02 11.08
C GLY A 123 5.47 -22.39 10.69
N ARG A 124 4.97 -23.53 11.17
CA ARG A 124 3.62 -24.02 10.85
C ARG A 124 2.52 -22.97 11.10
N PHE A 125 2.63 -22.22 12.20
CA PHE A 125 1.70 -21.14 12.52
C PHE A 125 1.80 -19.93 11.58
N ALA A 126 3.02 -19.58 11.14
CA ALA A 126 3.20 -18.49 10.18
C ALA A 126 2.65 -18.86 8.80
N LEU A 127 2.83 -20.12 8.38
CA LEU A 127 2.24 -20.64 7.16
C LEU A 127 0.71 -20.69 7.25
N ALA A 128 0.16 -21.22 8.34
CA ALA A 128 -1.29 -21.28 8.55
C ALA A 128 -1.91 -19.87 8.56
N GLY A 129 -1.28 -18.92 9.27
CA GLY A 129 -1.69 -17.53 9.27
C GLY A 129 -1.62 -16.88 7.88
N ALA A 130 -0.58 -17.18 7.10
CA ALA A 130 -0.44 -16.68 5.73
C ALA A 130 -1.51 -17.26 4.79
N VAL A 131 -1.77 -18.57 4.87
CA VAL A 131 -2.86 -19.21 4.10
C VAL A 131 -4.20 -18.61 4.48
N LEU A 132 -4.47 -18.44 5.78
CA LEU A 132 -5.70 -17.81 6.26
C LEU A 132 -5.82 -16.37 5.74
N ALA A 133 -4.77 -15.56 5.85
CA ALA A 133 -4.75 -14.18 5.37
C ALA A 133 -4.96 -14.09 3.86
N ALA A 134 -4.26 -14.92 3.07
CA ALA A 134 -4.44 -14.98 1.62
C ALA A 134 -5.87 -15.40 1.26
N THR A 135 -6.43 -16.39 1.97
CA THR A 135 -7.82 -16.85 1.77
C THR A 135 -8.80 -15.73 2.07
N LEU A 136 -8.60 -14.97 3.15
CA LEU A 136 -9.46 -13.84 3.51
C LEU A 136 -9.37 -12.71 2.49
N VAL A 137 -8.17 -12.38 2.00
CA VAL A 137 -7.97 -11.33 0.98
C VAL A 137 -8.62 -11.72 -0.35
N VAL A 138 -8.37 -12.94 -0.83
CA VAL A 138 -8.95 -13.45 -2.08
C VAL A 138 -10.46 -13.62 -1.96
N GLY A 139 -10.93 -14.11 -0.80
CA GLY A 139 -12.36 -14.22 -0.49
C GLY A 139 -13.05 -12.85 -0.48
N TYR A 140 -12.44 -11.84 0.14
CA TYR A 140 -12.93 -10.46 0.13
C TYR A 140 -13.05 -9.92 -1.29
N ALA A 141 -12.00 -10.09 -2.11
CA ALA A 141 -12.02 -9.70 -3.52
C ALA A 141 -13.16 -10.40 -4.29
N ALA A 142 -13.35 -11.70 -4.09
CA ALA A 142 -14.43 -12.45 -4.74
C ALA A 142 -15.82 -11.95 -4.31
N VAL A 143 -16.04 -11.69 -3.02
CA VAL A 143 -17.30 -11.13 -2.51
C VAL A 143 -17.58 -9.77 -3.15
N ARG A 144 -16.59 -8.88 -3.24
CA ARG A 144 -16.76 -7.56 -3.90
C ARG A 144 -17.11 -7.69 -5.38
N LEU A 145 -16.48 -8.62 -6.10
CA LEU A 145 -16.83 -8.89 -7.50
C LEU A 145 -18.29 -9.37 -7.63
N VAL A 146 -18.73 -10.25 -6.75
CA VAL A 146 -20.09 -10.79 -6.73
C VAL A 146 -21.12 -9.69 -6.39
N GLU A 147 -20.85 -8.85 -5.40
CA GLU A 147 -21.69 -7.69 -5.04
C GLU A 147 -21.85 -6.73 -6.23
N ILE A 148 -20.74 -6.38 -6.89
CA ILE A 148 -20.76 -5.52 -8.07
C ILE A 148 -21.56 -6.17 -9.21
N HIS A 149 -21.34 -7.46 -9.47
CA HIS A 149 -22.06 -8.20 -10.50
C HIS A 149 -23.57 -8.20 -10.27
N PHE A 150 -24.02 -8.44 -9.03
CA PHE A 150 -25.44 -8.37 -8.70
C PHE A 150 -26.00 -6.94 -8.77
N ALA A 151 -25.25 -5.94 -8.32
CA ALA A 151 -25.67 -4.53 -8.39
C ALA A 151 -25.84 -4.04 -9.84
N VAL A 152 -24.93 -4.44 -10.73
CA VAL A 152 -25.02 -4.14 -12.17
C VAL A 152 -26.23 -4.84 -12.79
N ARG A 153 -26.44 -6.13 -12.49
CA ARG A 153 -27.63 -6.85 -12.98
C ARG A 153 -28.95 -6.24 -12.52
N ALA A 154 -29.01 -5.75 -11.29
CA ALA A 154 -30.23 -5.13 -10.74
C ALA A 154 -30.54 -3.75 -11.37
N THR A 155 -29.54 -3.07 -11.94
CA THR A 155 -29.69 -1.73 -12.53
C THR A 155 -29.80 -1.73 -14.06
N GLN A 156 -29.41 -2.82 -14.73
CA GLN A 156 -29.65 -3.02 -16.16
C GLN A 156 -31.15 -3.21 -16.45
N SER A 157 -31.90 -2.10 -16.58
CA SER A 157 -33.10 -2.10 -17.40
C SER A 157 -32.68 -2.23 -18.87
N PRO A 158 -33.48 -2.90 -19.74
CA PRO A 158 -33.18 -3.08 -21.15
C PRO A 158 -33.39 -1.75 -21.92
N GLY A 159 -32.57 -0.75 -21.62
CA GLY A 159 -32.46 0.50 -22.33
C GLY A 159 -31.33 0.43 -23.35
N PRO A 160 -31.52 0.93 -24.58
CA PRO A 160 -30.46 0.95 -25.57
C PRO A 160 -29.41 2.00 -25.18
N GLY A 161 -28.20 1.56 -24.81
CA GLY A 161 -27.02 2.41 -24.68
C GLY A 161 -26.29 2.38 -23.33
N ASP A 162 -26.82 1.70 -22.31
CA ASP A 162 -26.20 1.72 -20.99
C ASP A 162 -25.14 0.61 -20.84
N THR A 163 -23.88 0.99 -21.06
CA THR A 163 -22.73 0.11 -20.88
C THR A 163 -22.23 0.23 -19.45
N GLY A 164 -22.89 -0.47 -18.52
CA GLY A 164 -22.40 -0.61 -17.16
C GLY A 164 -20.93 -1.09 -17.13
N PRO A 165 -20.21 -0.89 -16.01
CA PRO A 165 -18.79 -1.23 -15.92
C PRO A 165 -18.56 -2.68 -16.36
N SER A 166 -17.71 -2.87 -17.37
CA SER A 166 -17.43 -4.21 -17.89
C SER A 166 -16.75 -5.03 -16.81
N GLY A 167 -17.17 -6.30 -16.63
CA GLY A 167 -16.55 -7.19 -15.63
C GLY A 167 -15.02 -7.29 -15.81
N VAL A 168 -14.52 -7.08 -17.04
CA VAL A 168 -13.08 -7.00 -17.36
C VAL A 168 -12.42 -5.78 -16.70
N ALA A 169 -13.05 -4.59 -16.74
CA ALA A 169 -12.55 -3.40 -16.06
C ALA A 169 -12.48 -3.59 -14.54
N THR A 170 -13.52 -4.20 -13.96
CA THR A 170 -13.61 -4.48 -12.52
C THR A 170 -12.52 -5.45 -12.08
N VAL A 171 -12.36 -6.57 -12.78
CA VAL A 171 -11.30 -7.54 -12.50
C VAL A 171 -9.93 -6.89 -12.68
N GLY A 172 -9.73 -6.16 -13.78
CA GLY A 172 -8.48 -5.46 -14.08
C GLY A 172 -8.04 -4.50 -12.98
N ALA A 173 -8.96 -3.71 -12.42
CA ALA A 173 -8.69 -2.78 -11.32
C ALA A 173 -8.18 -3.44 -10.04
N MET A 174 -8.54 -4.70 -9.82
CA MET A 174 -8.18 -5.43 -8.60
C MET A 174 -6.86 -6.18 -8.72
N LEU A 175 -6.36 -6.44 -9.94
CA LEU A 175 -5.21 -7.31 -10.16
C LEU A 175 -3.95 -6.84 -9.43
N ALA A 176 -3.57 -5.56 -9.60
CA ALA A 176 -2.34 -5.04 -8.99
C ALA A 176 -2.43 -4.93 -7.45
N PRO A 177 -3.51 -4.38 -6.86
CA PRO A 177 -3.69 -4.41 -5.40
C PRO A 177 -3.76 -5.83 -4.83
N LEU A 178 -4.41 -6.77 -5.53
CA LEU A 178 -4.48 -8.17 -5.08
C LEU A 178 -3.10 -8.84 -5.13
N ALA A 179 -2.33 -8.61 -6.19
CA ALA A 179 -0.95 -9.10 -6.31
C ALA A 179 -0.07 -8.53 -5.18
N LEU A 180 -0.22 -7.24 -4.86
CA LEU A 180 0.47 -6.61 -3.73
C LEU A 180 0.09 -7.30 -2.41
N ALA A 181 -1.20 -7.52 -2.16
CA ALA A 181 -1.67 -8.14 -0.93
C ALA A 181 -1.11 -9.56 -0.76
N VAL A 182 -1.21 -10.39 -1.81
CA VAL A 182 -0.67 -11.76 -1.80
C VAL A 182 0.85 -11.76 -1.64
N GLY A 183 1.55 -10.89 -2.37
CA GLY A 183 3.00 -10.72 -2.25
C GLY A 183 3.42 -10.31 -0.84
N ALA A 184 2.69 -9.39 -0.22
CA ALA A 184 2.92 -8.92 1.15
C ALA A 184 2.67 -10.04 2.19
N VAL A 185 1.64 -10.88 2.01
CA VAL A 185 1.41 -12.07 2.84
C VAL A 185 2.58 -13.05 2.75
N VAL A 186 3.04 -13.36 1.52
CA VAL A 186 4.20 -14.24 1.31
C VAL A 186 5.45 -13.66 1.95
N LEU A 187 5.70 -12.36 1.75
CA LEU A 187 6.83 -11.65 2.33
C LEU A 187 6.79 -11.70 3.86
N ALA A 188 5.63 -11.46 4.48
CA ALA A 188 5.43 -11.53 5.93
C ALA A 188 5.77 -12.94 6.47
N ALA A 189 5.30 -13.99 5.81
CA ALA A 189 5.58 -15.38 6.22
C ALA A 189 7.08 -15.72 6.15
N LEU A 190 7.74 -15.33 5.06
CA LEU A 190 9.18 -15.56 4.86
C LEU A 190 10.02 -14.77 5.87
N LEU A 191 9.66 -13.51 6.13
CA LEU A 191 10.32 -12.67 7.14
C LEU A 191 10.12 -13.23 8.55
N ALA A 192 8.92 -13.73 8.87
CA ALA A 192 8.65 -14.39 10.13
C ALA A 192 9.49 -15.67 10.30
N GLY A 193 9.66 -16.47 9.23
CA GLY A 193 10.53 -17.64 9.21
C GLY A 193 12.00 -17.30 9.50
N ARG A 194 12.49 -16.18 8.96
CA ARG A 194 13.84 -15.64 9.27
C ARG A 194 13.90 -14.87 10.59
N ARG A 195 12.85 -14.94 11.41
CA ARG A 195 12.68 -14.24 12.69
C ARG A 195 12.68 -12.71 12.58
N HIS A 196 12.59 -12.10 11.40
CA HIS A 196 12.51 -10.63 11.24
C HIS A 196 11.10 -10.12 11.57
N ARG A 197 10.70 -10.24 12.85
CA ARG A 197 9.32 -9.97 13.30
C ARG A 197 8.86 -8.54 13.03
N ILE A 198 9.76 -7.55 13.17
CA ILE A 198 9.45 -6.14 12.90
C ILE A 198 9.14 -5.95 11.41
N ALA A 199 9.99 -6.49 10.53
CA ALA A 199 9.76 -6.40 9.08
C ALA A 199 8.53 -7.20 8.64
N ALA A 200 8.30 -8.37 9.24
CA ALA A 200 7.07 -9.12 9.02
C ALA A 200 5.83 -8.31 9.41
N GLY A 201 5.88 -7.57 10.52
CA GLY A 201 4.83 -6.62 10.90
C GLY A 201 4.60 -5.54 9.84
N GLY A 202 5.66 -4.96 9.29
CA GLY A 202 5.56 -4.02 8.17
C GLY A 202 4.90 -4.64 6.93
N ALA A 203 5.28 -5.87 6.57
CA ALA A 203 4.65 -6.59 5.46
C ALA A 203 3.16 -6.91 5.72
N VAL A 204 2.77 -7.19 6.97
CA VAL A 204 1.35 -7.35 7.34
C VAL A 204 0.58 -6.03 7.17
N LEU A 205 1.16 -4.89 7.56
CA LEU A 205 0.53 -3.59 7.31
C LEU A 205 0.36 -3.31 5.81
N LEU A 206 1.31 -3.75 4.96
CA LEU A 206 1.14 -3.66 3.50
C LEU A 206 -0.04 -4.47 2.96
N VAL A 207 -0.44 -5.55 3.63
CA VAL A 207 -1.68 -6.27 3.26
C VAL A 207 -2.90 -5.38 3.47
N LEU A 208 -2.94 -4.63 4.58
CA LEU A 208 -4.02 -3.68 4.85
C LEU A 208 -4.05 -2.56 3.80
N VAL A 209 -2.88 -1.99 3.50
CA VAL A 209 -2.70 -0.97 2.44
C VAL A 209 -3.21 -1.50 1.08
N ALA A 210 -2.89 -2.75 0.75
CA ALA A 210 -3.29 -3.36 -0.50
C ALA A 210 -4.81 -3.57 -0.59
N VAL A 211 -5.47 -3.99 0.50
CA VAL A 211 -6.93 -4.10 0.56
C VAL A 211 -7.59 -2.73 0.42
N THR A 212 -7.03 -1.69 1.04
CA THR A 212 -7.53 -0.32 0.85
C THR A 212 -7.33 0.20 -0.57
N HIS A 213 -6.22 -0.14 -1.23
CA HIS A 213 -6.01 0.16 -2.66
C HIS A 213 -7.00 -0.57 -3.56
N LEU A 214 -7.35 -1.81 -3.23
CA LEU A 214 -8.37 -2.57 -3.96
C LEU A 214 -9.73 -1.86 -3.87
N ASP A 215 -10.14 -1.43 -2.69
CA ASP A 215 -11.40 -0.70 -2.51
C ASP A 215 -11.38 0.66 -3.22
N ALA A 216 -10.26 1.40 -3.16
CA ALA A 216 -10.11 2.67 -3.86
C ALA A 216 -10.14 2.49 -5.39
N ALA A 217 -9.49 1.45 -5.91
CA ALA A 217 -9.50 1.11 -7.33
C ALA A 217 -10.93 0.78 -7.79
N LEU A 218 -11.70 0.02 -7.01
CA LEU A 218 -13.10 -0.26 -7.31
C LEU A 218 -14.00 0.98 -7.22
N ALA A 219 -13.79 1.83 -6.23
CA ALA A 219 -14.56 3.07 -6.05
C ALA A 219 -14.30 4.10 -7.17
N SER A 220 -13.16 4.01 -7.86
CA SER A 220 -12.86 4.84 -9.03
C SER A 220 -13.67 4.45 -10.27
N LEU A 221 -14.20 3.21 -10.31
CA LEU A 221 -15.13 2.79 -11.33
C LEU A 221 -16.48 3.43 -11.01
N SER A 222 -17.17 3.98 -12.01
CA SER A 222 -18.53 4.52 -11.86
C SER A 222 -19.53 3.37 -11.62
N LEU A 223 -19.47 2.77 -10.43
CA LEU A 223 -20.33 1.68 -10.00
C LEU A 223 -21.72 2.24 -9.64
N PRO A 224 -22.80 1.46 -9.86
CA PRO A 224 -24.13 1.84 -9.38
C PRO A 224 -24.10 2.15 -7.88
N SER A 225 -24.87 3.15 -7.43
CA SER A 225 -24.93 3.57 -6.02
C SER A 225 -25.25 2.43 -5.03
N ALA A 226 -25.96 1.39 -5.51
CA ALA A 226 -26.29 0.17 -4.76
C ALA A 226 -25.08 -0.75 -4.50
N ALA A 227 -23.98 -0.63 -5.26
CA ALA A 227 -22.77 -1.44 -5.06
C ALA A 227 -21.94 -1.01 -3.84
N GLY A 228 -22.24 0.17 -3.27
CA GLY A 228 -21.71 0.68 -2.01
C GLY A 228 -20.19 0.90 -1.99
N PRO A 229 -19.69 1.94 -1.30
CA PRO A 229 -18.27 2.00 -0.94
C PRO A 229 -17.91 0.77 -0.08
N GLY A 230 -16.69 0.24 -0.22
CA GLY A 230 -16.23 -0.94 0.54
C GLY A 230 -16.47 -0.81 2.05
N VAL A 231 -17.00 -1.89 2.65
CA VAL A 231 -17.56 -1.95 4.02
C VAL A 231 -16.52 -1.61 5.10
N LEU A 232 -15.26 -1.99 4.89
CA LEU A 232 -14.19 -1.77 5.88
C LEU A 232 -13.74 -0.29 5.94
N LEU A 233 -13.68 0.38 4.78
CA LEU A 233 -13.21 1.75 4.68
C LEU A 233 -14.30 2.76 5.10
N THR A 234 -15.55 2.55 4.69
CA THR A 234 -16.58 3.57 4.92
C THR A 234 -17.12 3.62 6.34
N ALA A 235 -17.15 2.49 7.06
CA ALA A 235 -17.64 2.48 8.44
C ALA A 235 -16.64 3.09 9.43
N ALA A 236 -15.34 2.81 9.26
CA ALA A 236 -14.30 3.31 10.16
C ALA A 236 -13.92 4.78 9.91
N PHE A 237 -13.98 5.24 8.64
CA PHE A 237 -13.51 6.58 8.27
C PHE A 237 -14.58 7.68 8.22
N ARG A 238 -15.87 7.34 8.35
CA ARG A 238 -16.95 8.34 8.53
C ARG A 238 -17.08 8.89 9.95
N ALA A 239 -16.29 8.39 10.91
CA ALA A 239 -16.57 8.57 12.33
C ALA A 239 -16.23 9.95 12.94
N ASN A 240 -15.82 10.98 12.18
CA ASN A 240 -15.57 12.29 12.81
C ASN A 240 -15.82 13.49 11.89
N ALA A 241 -16.78 14.33 12.27
CA ALA A 241 -17.13 15.58 11.58
C ALA A 241 -16.13 16.74 11.84
N SER A 242 -15.20 16.57 12.80
CA SER A 242 -14.27 17.60 13.25
C SER A 242 -12.90 17.58 12.57
N LEU A 243 -12.57 16.52 11.81
CA LEU A 243 -11.29 16.38 11.12
C LEU A 243 -11.54 16.21 9.61
N PRO A 244 -11.05 17.12 8.75
CA PRO A 244 -11.42 17.17 7.34
C PRO A 244 -10.97 15.94 6.53
N ALA A 245 -9.97 15.19 6.98
CA ALA A 245 -9.40 14.06 6.23
C ALA A 245 -8.88 12.91 7.12
N SER A 246 -9.67 12.47 8.11
CA SER A 246 -9.29 11.36 9.01
C SER A 246 -8.94 10.06 8.27
N GLY A 247 -9.69 9.71 7.23
CA GLY A 247 -9.44 8.50 6.43
C GLY A 247 -8.10 8.48 5.71
N PRO A 248 -7.84 9.46 4.81
CA PRO A 248 -6.56 9.57 4.13
C PRO A 248 -5.36 9.62 5.09
N ALA A 249 -5.50 10.28 6.25
CA ALA A 249 -4.42 10.37 7.23
C ALA A 249 -4.08 9.03 7.88
N VAL A 250 -5.09 8.25 8.28
CA VAL A 250 -4.87 6.91 8.85
C VAL A 250 -4.27 5.97 7.81
N PHE A 251 -4.76 6.04 6.58
CA PHE A 251 -4.21 5.26 5.48
C PHE A 251 -2.71 5.57 5.28
N ALA A 252 -2.34 6.85 5.14
CA ALA A 252 -0.95 7.28 5.02
C ALA A 252 -0.10 6.88 6.24
N ALA A 253 -0.67 6.94 7.45
CA ALA A 253 0.01 6.51 8.67
C ALA A 253 0.33 5.01 8.64
N VAL A 254 -0.63 4.18 8.23
CA VAL A 254 -0.45 2.72 8.11
C VAL A 254 0.58 2.41 7.04
N GLU A 255 0.53 3.08 5.89
CA GLU A 255 1.47 2.89 4.80
C GLU A 255 2.91 3.28 5.17
N LEU A 256 3.11 4.47 5.72
CA LEU A 256 4.45 4.91 6.14
C LEU A 256 4.99 4.07 7.30
N ALA A 257 4.12 3.65 8.23
CA ALA A 257 4.50 2.69 9.28
C ALA A 257 4.92 1.34 8.69
N ALA A 258 4.23 0.87 7.65
CA ALA A 258 4.59 -0.36 6.95
C ALA A 258 6.01 -0.27 6.37
N TYR A 259 6.33 0.80 5.65
CA TYR A 259 7.67 1.02 5.07
C TYR A 259 8.74 1.18 6.16
N LEU A 260 8.47 1.95 7.21
CA LEU A 260 9.38 2.13 8.34
C LEU A 260 9.72 0.79 9.01
N LEU A 261 8.70 0.01 9.38
CA LEU A 261 8.88 -1.28 10.05
C LEU A 261 9.62 -2.28 9.16
N LEU A 262 9.32 -2.29 7.85
CA LEU A 262 9.99 -3.14 6.87
C LEU A 262 11.49 -2.80 6.79
N VAL A 263 11.82 -1.53 6.55
CA VAL A 263 13.21 -1.06 6.41
C VAL A 263 14.01 -1.26 7.69
N VAL A 264 13.48 -0.81 8.83
CA VAL A 264 14.14 -0.92 10.14
C VAL A 264 14.27 -2.38 10.57
N GLY A 265 13.25 -3.21 10.34
CA GLY A 265 13.27 -4.62 10.70
C GLY A 265 14.25 -5.47 9.87
N LEU A 266 14.50 -5.09 8.61
CA LEU A 266 15.48 -5.73 7.74
C LEU A 266 16.92 -5.35 8.14
N LEU A 267 17.15 -4.08 8.44
CA LEU A 267 18.51 -3.55 8.66
C LEU A 267 18.95 -3.59 10.14
N GLY A 268 18.04 -3.43 11.09
CA GLY A 268 18.35 -3.25 12.51
C GLY A 268 19.02 -4.44 13.20
N ARG A 269 18.89 -5.66 12.67
CA ARG A 269 19.58 -6.85 13.22
C ARG A 269 21.07 -6.92 12.89
N HIS A 270 21.50 -6.31 11.80
CA HIS A 270 22.89 -6.39 11.35
C HIS A 270 23.82 -5.48 12.17
N SER A 271 23.29 -4.41 12.77
CA SER A 271 24.09 -3.52 13.62
C SER A 271 24.49 -4.13 14.97
N LYS A 272 23.71 -5.08 15.52
CA LYS A 272 24.05 -5.75 16.78
C LYS A 272 25.12 -6.84 16.64
N ARG A 273 25.41 -7.31 15.42
CA ARG A 273 26.38 -8.39 15.18
C ARG A 273 27.77 -7.89 14.80
N ALA A 274 27.91 -6.57 14.61
CA ALA A 274 29.15 -5.92 14.17
C ALA A 274 29.86 -5.15 15.30
N GLU A 275 29.42 -5.28 16.56
CA GLU A 275 30.25 -4.90 17.70
C GLU A 275 31.23 -6.06 17.97
N PRO A 276 32.54 -5.87 17.74
CA PRO A 276 33.52 -6.78 18.28
C PRO A 276 33.51 -6.62 19.81
N VAL A 277 33.52 -7.75 20.51
CA VAL A 277 33.87 -7.81 21.93
C VAL A 277 35.31 -7.30 22.03
N GLY A 278 35.46 -6.07 22.52
CA GLY A 278 36.73 -5.49 22.96
C GLY A 278 36.75 -5.48 24.48
#